data_AF-A0AAW1C0U3-F1
#
_entry.id   AF-A0AAW1C0U3-F1
#
_cell.length_a   1.000
_cell.length_b   1.000
_cell.length_c   1.000
_cell.angle_alpha   90.00
_cell.angle_beta   90.00
_cell.angle_gamma   90.00
#
_symmetry.space_group_name_H-M   'P 1'
#
loop_
_entity.id
_entity.type
_entity.pdbx_description
1 polymer ?
#
loop_
_entity_poly.entity_id
_entity_poly.type
_entity_poly.pdbx_seq_one_letter_code
_entity_poly.pdbx_strand_id
1 'polypeptide(L)'
;MVVYNAELRLLLLCLLLLLVGAKPSRDPTAASCERRGKQRELNSFLWTIKRDPPSYLFGTIHVPYNRVWDFIPENSKKAFRESHAVYFELDLTDPYTISALTSCQLLPQGKNLQDVLPRDLYRRLRRHMEYVKLMMPSWMTPDQRGKGLYADYLFNAIAGNWERKRPVWVMLMVNSLTEVDIKSRGVPVLDLYLAQEAERLQKQTGAVEKVEEQCYPLNGLNFSQVIFALNQTLLQQENLRAGSLQIPYTTEDLIKHYNCGDLNTVIFNHDTSQVPNFINASLLPHERIMAQEIDDYFRHELIYKRNERMSKRVKDLLEEYPDKSFFFAFGAGHFMGNNTVIDILRREGYEVDHTSPGQAISGKNQQKLTSPEYASFIISQEIQQQQEEEEEEELLLDTLLPENMDLLEKAERKYNKKKKKQPKKQRQFNDLWVRIEESTTEPPLRIHIINGYISVEPQPRGHKQSRHIQADRSCSTRPFLFFFTLTFVLLSVLF
;
A
#
# COMPACT_ATOMS: atom_id res chain seq x y z
N MET A 1 8.52 -74.02 14.15
CA MET A 1 8.79 -72.76 13.40
C MET A 1 7.72 -72.44 12.35
N VAL A 2 6.44 -72.80 12.56
CA VAL A 2 5.35 -72.50 11.60
C VAL A 2 4.22 -71.66 12.22
N VAL A 3 4.17 -71.54 13.55
CA VAL A 3 3.09 -70.79 14.24
C VAL A 3 3.35 -69.27 14.34
N TYR A 4 4.62 -68.84 14.32
CA TYR A 4 4.97 -67.40 14.40
C TYR A 4 4.74 -66.61 13.11
N ASN A 5 4.49 -67.27 11.98
CA ASN A 5 4.28 -66.59 10.68
C ASN A 5 2.82 -66.22 10.41
N ALA A 6 1.85 -66.83 11.10
CA ALA A 6 0.43 -66.53 10.94
C ALA A 6 0.04 -65.25 11.68
N GLU A 7 0.50 -65.10 12.93
CA GLU A 7 0.28 -63.91 13.76
C GLU A 7 0.90 -62.65 13.14
N LEU A 8 2.12 -62.75 12.59
CA LEU A 8 2.80 -61.62 11.97
C LEU A 8 2.14 -61.20 10.65
N ARG A 9 1.61 -62.15 9.88
CA ARG A 9 0.84 -61.86 8.65
C ARG A 9 -0.52 -61.26 8.96
N LEU A 10 -1.19 -61.69 10.03
CA LEU A 10 -2.47 -61.12 10.46
C LEU A 10 -2.28 -59.69 10.99
N LEU A 11 -1.20 -59.42 11.72
CA LEU A 11 -0.81 -58.07 12.15
C LEU A 11 -0.46 -57.15 10.96
N LEU A 12 0.29 -57.65 9.96
CA LEU A 12 0.57 -56.86 8.75
C LEU A 12 -0.69 -56.58 7.91
N LEU A 13 -1.60 -57.54 7.79
CA LEU A 13 -2.89 -57.35 7.10
C LEU A 13 -3.80 -56.37 7.84
N CYS A 14 -3.83 -56.40 9.17
CA CYS A 14 -4.54 -55.39 9.98
C CYS A 14 -3.91 -53.99 9.87
N LEU A 15 -2.57 -53.88 9.81
CA LEU A 15 -1.89 -52.60 9.57
C LEU A 15 -2.13 -52.06 8.15
N LEU A 16 -2.19 -52.93 7.13
CA LEU A 16 -2.51 -52.54 5.76
C LEU A 16 -3.98 -52.14 5.59
N LEU A 17 -4.91 -52.77 6.32
CA LEU A 17 -6.33 -52.38 6.34
C LEU A 17 -6.59 -51.08 7.12
N LEU A 18 -5.74 -50.73 8.10
CA LEU A 18 -5.80 -49.43 8.78
C LEU A 18 -5.22 -48.27 7.95
N LEU A 19 -4.48 -48.56 6.87
CA LEU A 19 -3.92 -47.56 5.94
C LEU A 19 -4.83 -47.26 4.74
N VAL A 20 -5.92 -48.02 4.56
CA VAL A 20 -6.93 -47.78 3.51
C VAL A 20 -8.18 -47.19 4.16
N GLY A 21 -8.23 -45.87 4.28
CA GLY A 21 -9.50 -45.19 4.59
C GLY A 21 -9.46 -44.03 5.59
N ALA A 22 -8.36 -43.31 5.75
CA ALA A 22 -8.43 -41.94 6.25
C ALA A 22 -8.25 -41.00 5.04
N LYS A 23 -9.36 -40.64 4.39
CA LYS A 23 -9.34 -39.41 3.57
C LYS A 23 -8.91 -38.28 4.51
N PRO A 24 -7.91 -37.46 4.16
CA PRO A 24 -7.64 -36.27 4.94
C PRO A 24 -8.95 -35.49 5.01
N SER A 25 -9.46 -35.33 6.23
CA SER A 25 -10.53 -34.38 6.49
C SER A 25 -10.03 -33.03 5.99
N ARG A 26 -10.57 -32.57 4.87
CA ARG A 26 -10.38 -31.20 4.42
C ARG A 26 -10.79 -30.32 5.60
N ASP A 27 -9.82 -29.59 6.13
CA ASP A 27 -10.06 -28.53 7.08
C ASP A 27 -11.16 -27.62 6.50
N PRO A 28 -12.32 -27.42 7.16
CA PRO A 28 -13.41 -26.62 6.61
C PRO A 28 -13.03 -25.14 6.44
N THR A 29 -11.85 -24.73 6.92
CA THR A 29 -11.34 -23.36 6.90
C THR A 29 -10.58 -23.01 5.61
N ALA A 30 -10.21 -24.01 4.80
CA ALA A 30 -9.43 -23.85 3.57
C ALA A 30 -10.28 -23.76 2.28
N ALA A 31 -11.50 -23.23 2.38
CA ALA A 31 -12.22 -22.77 1.19
C ALA A 31 -11.53 -21.49 0.68
N SER A 32 -10.67 -21.64 -0.34
CA SER A 32 -10.30 -20.51 -1.19
C SER A 32 -11.58 -19.93 -1.79
N CYS A 33 -11.75 -18.61 -1.78
CA CYS A 33 -12.80 -17.96 -2.55
C CYS A 33 -12.50 -18.20 -4.03
N GLU A 34 -12.98 -19.33 -4.56
CA GLU A 34 -12.95 -19.52 -6.00
C GLU A 34 -13.77 -18.40 -6.61
N ARG A 35 -13.20 -17.71 -7.60
CA ARG A 35 -13.85 -16.66 -8.37
C ARG A 35 -15.00 -17.29 -9.16
N ARG A 36 -16.12 -17.59 -8.50
CA ARG A 36 -17.31 -18.16 -9.12
C ARG A 36 -17.94 -17.06 -9.96
N GLY A 37 -17.97 -17.30 -11.27
CA GLY A 37 -17.94 -16.30 -12.33
C GLY A 37 -19.24 -15.52 -12.57
N LYS A 38 -19.92 -15.00 -11.53
CA LYS A 38 -21.09 -14.12 -11.71
C LYS A 38 -21.03 -12.91 -10.76
N GLN A 39 -21.29 -11.72 -11.30
CA GLN A 39 -21.30 -10.45 -10.55
C GLN A 39 -22.18 -10.47 -9.30
N ARG A 40 -23.28 -11.24 -9.31
CA ARG A 40 -24.22 -11.35 -8.18
C ARG A 40 -23.69 -12.20 -7.01
N GLU A 41 -22.61 -12.95 -7.21
CA GLU A 41 -21.97 -13.82 -6.21
C GLU A 41 -20.77 -13.14 -5.54
N LEU A 42 -20.42 -11.93 -5.98
CA LEU A 42 -19.37 -11.11 -5.37
C LEU A 42 -19.86 -10.46 -4.08
N ASN A 43 -18.97 -9.72 -3.42
CA ASN A 43 -19.30 -8.95 -2.22
C ASN A 43 -19.23 -7.47 -2.52
N SER A 44 -20.08 -6.71 -1.84
CA SER A 44 -20.18 -5.28 -2.07
C SER A 44 -19.94 -4.55 -0.76
N PHE A 45 -18.92 -3.71 -0.75
CA PHE A 45 -18.70 -2.70 0.29
C PHE A 45 -19.20 -1.35 -0.22
N LEU A 46 -20.36 -1.32 -0.88
CA LEU A 46 -20.98 -0.12 -1.42
C LEU A 46 -22.32 0.14 -0.73
N TRP A 47 -22.54 1.37 -0.29
CA TRP A 47 -23.82 1.86 0.20
C TRP A 47 -24.26 3.07 -0.62
N THR A 48 -25.54 3.13 -0.95
CA THR A 48 -26.13 4.25 -1.69
C THR A 48 -26.86 5.16 -0.70
N ILE A 49 -26.52 6.44 -0.71
CA ILE A 49 -27.27 7.53 -0.08
C ILE A 49 -28.35 7.95 -1.08
N LYS A 50 -29.63 7.74 -0.73
CA LYS A 50 -30.76 8.04 -1.63
C LYS A 50 -30.99 9.55 -1.71
N ARG A 51 -30.77 10.08 -2.91
CA ARG A 51 -30.97 11.46 -3.34
C ARG A 51 -30.89 11.51 -4.87
N ASP A 52 -31.17 12.65 -5.47
CA ASP A 52 -31.03 12.87 -6.91
C ASP A 52 -30.08 14.05 -7.17
N PRO A 53 -28.91 13.83 -7.81
CA PRO A 53 -28.35 12.53 -8.19
C PRO A 53 -27.85 11.71 -6.96
N PRO A 54 -27.80 10.36 -7.02
CA PRO A 54 -27.39 9.52 -5.89
C PRO A 54 -25.94 9.75 -5.49
N SER A 55 -25.60 9.49 -4.21
CA SER A 55 -24.22 9.51 -3.72
C SER A 55 -23.89 8.18 -3.04
N TYR A 56 -22.60 7.86 -2.91
CA TYR A 56 -22.16 6.51 -2.53
C TYR A 56 -21.10 6.56 -1.44
N LEU A 57 -21.18 5.61 -0.50
CA LEU A 57 -20.13 5.30 0.47
C LEU A 57 -19.50 3.96 0.08
N PHE A 58 -18.18 3.90 0.02
CA PHE A 58 -17.44 2.72 -0.38
C PHE A 58 -16.36 2.37 0.65
N GLY A 59 -16.37 1.12 1.10
CA GLY A 59 -15.40 0.57 2.05
C GLY A 59 -14.13 0.08 1.37
N THR A 60 -13.01 0.74 1.62
CA THR A 60 -11.66 0.33 1.18
C THR A 60 -10.95 -0.48 2.28
N ILE A 61 -9.86 -1.14 1.90
CA ILE A 61 -8.91 -1.77 2.82
C ILE A 61 -7.49 -1.50 2.34
N HIS A 62 -6.54 -1.39 3.26
CA HIS A 62 -5.17 -0.94 2.98
C HIS A 62 -4.28 -2.08 2.44
N VAL A 63 -4.64 -2.58 1.27
CA VAL A 63 -3.95 -3.70 0.60
C VAL A 63 -3.71 -3.37 -0.87
N PRO A 64 -2.73 -4.04 -1.53
CA PRO A 64 -2.48 -3.85 -2.95
C PRO A 64 -3.75 -4.02 -3.80
N TYR A 65 -4.06 -3.02 -4.63
CA TYR A 65 -5.35 -2.97 -5.35
C TYR A 65 -5.59 -4.22 -6.20
N ASN A 66 -4.54 -4.78 -6.82
CA ASN A 66 -4.61 -5.95 -7.68
C ASN A 66 -5.04 -7.24 -6.94
N ARG A 67 -4.99 -7.28 -5.61
CA ARG A 67 -5.45 -8.40 -4.79
C ARG A 67 -6.97 -8.41 -4.57
N VAL A 68 -7.63 -7.27 -4.82
CA VAL A 68 -9.05 -7.05 -4.47
C VAL A 68 -9.88 -6.50 -5.64
N TRP A 69 -9.27 -5.80 -6.59
CA TRP A 69 -9.96 -5.11 -7.69
C TRP A 69 -10.89 -6.02 -8.52
N ASP A 70 -10.45 -7.25 -8.69
CA ASP A 70 -11.15 -8.29 -9.44
C ASP A 70 -12.37 -8.88 -8.72
N PHE A 71 -12.48 -8.65 -7.41
CA PHE A 71 -13.59 -9.05 -6.54
C PHE A 71 -14.56 -7.89 -6.26
N ILE A 72 -14.21 -6.65 -6.65
CA ILE A 72 -15.10 -5.50 -6.54
C ILE A 72 -16.16 -5.56 -7.66
N PRO A 73 -17.46 -5.51 -7.33
CA PRO A 73 -18.54 -5.56 -8.31
C PRO A 73 -18.52 -4.42 -9.32
N GLU A 74 -18.96 -4.70 -10.55
CA GLU A 74 -19.01 -3.71 -11.64
C GLU A 74 -19.96 -2.56 -11.36
N ASN A 75 -21.02 -2.76 -10.57
CA ASN A 75 -21.88 -1.67 -10.15
C ASN A 75 -21.17 -0.70 -9.20
N SER A 76 -20.24 -1.16 -8.37
CA SER A 76 -19.39 -0.28 -7.54
C SER A 76 -18.41 0.52 -8.39
N LYS A 77 -17.74 -0.13 -9.36
CA LYS A 77 -16.87 0.57 -10.33
C LYS A 77 -17.65 1.57 -11.18
N LYS A 78 -18.90 1.23 -11.55
CA LYS A 78 -19.80 2.12 -12.28
C LYS A 78 -20.20 3.33 -11.42
N ALA A 79 -20.54 3.14 -10.15
CA ALA A 79 -20.84 4.23 -9.22
C ALA A 79 -19.67 5.22 -9.09
N PHE A 80 -18.44 4.70 -8.98
CA PHE A 80 -17.22 5.52 -9.02
C PHE A 80 -17.10 6.31 -10.33
N ARG A 81 -17.29 5.66 -11.48
CA ARG A 81 -17.19 6.31 -12.80
C ARG A 81 -18.27 7.37 -13.03
N GLU A 82 -19.50 7.16 -12.57
CA GLU A 82 -20.63 8.08 -12.79
C GLU A 82 -20.69 9.24 -11.77
N SER A 83 -20.02 9.11 -10.62
CA SER A 83 -19.97 10.19 -9.63
C SER A 83 -19.18 11.39 -10.14
N HIS A 84 -19.62 12.60 -9.78
CA HIS A 84 -18.98 13.85 -10.21
C HIS A 84 -17.70 14.13 -9.42
N ALA A 85 -17.77 13.91 -8.11
CA ALA A 85 -16.66 14.13 -7.19
C ALA A 85 -16.36 12.86 -6.38
N VAL A 86 -15.09 12.67 -6.04
CA VAL A 86 -14.60 11.54 -5.25
C VAL A 86 -13.89 12.10 -4.02
N TYR A 87 -14.26 11.61 -2.84
CA TYR A 87 -13.68 12.05 -1.59
C TYR A 87 -13.06 10.88 -0.84
N PHE A 88 -11.84 11.08 -0.39
CA PHE A 88 -11.07 10.11 0.39
C PHE A 88 -10.95 10.57 1.84
N GLU A 89 -10.32 9.75 2.67
CA GLU A 89 -9.94 10.12 4.04
C GLU A 89 -8.98 11.31 4.02
N LEU A 90 -7.89 11.20 3.27
CA LEU A 90 -6.90 12.26 3.04
C LEU A 90 -6.68 12.48 1.55
N ASP A 91 -6.26 13.68 1.19
CA ASP A 91 -5.80 13.98 -0.16
C ASP A 91 -4.33 13.59 -0.29
N LEU A 92 -4.10 12.35 -0.72
CA LEU A 92 -2.76 11.80 -0.88
C LEU A 92 -2.05 12.29 -2.16
N THR A 93 -2.74 13.04 -3.01
CA THR A 93 -2.15 13.60 -4.23
C THR A 93 -1.65 15.03 -4.00
N ASP A 94 -2.13 15.71 -2.96
CA ASP A 94 -1.60 16.99 -2.47
C ASP A 94 -0.22 16.84 -1.80
N PRO A 95 0.86 17.46 -2.34
CA PRO A 95 2.17 17.45 -1.72
C PRO A 95 2.21 18.06 -0.31
N TYR A 96 1.31 19.00 0.01
CA TYR A 96 1.22 19.59 1.35
C TYR A 96 0.77 18.54 2.37
N THR A 97 -0.27 17.75 2.06
CA THR A 97 -0.73 16.63 2.90
C THR A 97 0.42 15.68 3.22
N ILE A 98 1.17 15.25 2.21
CA ILE A 98 2.32 14.33 2.39
C ILE A 98 3.42 14.95 3.25
N SER A 99 3.74 16.23 3.03
CA SER A 99 4.74 16.95 3.82
C SER A 99 4.32 17.10 5.29
N ALA A 100 3.06 17.42 5.53
CA ALA A 100 2.51 17.57 6.88
C ALA A 100 2.49 16.23 7.63
N LEU A 101 2.09 15.13 6.98
CA LEU A 101 2.14 13.78 7.55
C LEU A 101 3.59 13.39 7.89
N THR A 102 4.53 13.66 6.99
CA THR A 102 5.95 13.40 7.23
C THR A 102 6.45 14.16 8.45
N SER A 103 6.07 15.44 8.57
CA SER A 103 6.49 16.31 9.67
C SER A 103 5.93 15.85 11.01
N CYS A 104 4.68 15.36 11.03
CA CYS A 104 4.03 14.93 12.28
C CYS A 104 4.60 13.61 12.85
N GLN A 105 5.32 12.83 12.02
CA GLN A 105 6.03 11.63 12.44
C GLN A 105 7.32 11.92 13.22
N LEU A 106 7.89 13.11 13.05
CA LEU A 106 9.21 13.44 13.57
C LEU A 106 9.18 13.83 15.05
N LEU A 107 10.26 13.50 15.75
CA LEU A 107 10.51 14.00 17.09
C LEU A 107 10.69 15.53 17.06
N PRO A 108 10.09 16.25 18.02
CA PRO A 108 10.24 17.70 18.09
C PRO A 108 11.67 18.10 18.46
N GLN A 109 12.03 19.35 18.18
CA GLN A 109 13.30 19.97 18.60
C GLN A 109 14.57 19.28 18.05
N GLY A 110 14.43 18.48 16.99
CA GLY A 110 15.56 17.79 16.38
C GLY A 110 16.14 16.62 17.17
N LYS A 111 15.46 16.20 18.24
CA LYS A 111 15.83 15.01 19.02
C LYS A 111 15.79 13.74 18.17
N ASN A 112 16.45 12.71 18.66
CA ASN A 112 16.44 11.37 18.10
C ASN A 112 15.93 10.33 19.13
N LEU A 113 15.72 9.10 18.67
CA LEU A 113 15.22 8.01 19.51
C LEU A 113 16.16 7.62 20.66
N GLN A 114 17.48 7.78 20.51
CA GLN A 114 18.44 7.53 21.57
C GLN A 114 18.29 8.53 22.73
N ASP A 115 17.81 9.74 22.45
CA ASP A 115 17.56 10.78 23.46
C ASP A 115 16.31 10.51 24.31
N VAL A 116 15.34 9.74 23.77
CA VAL A 116 14.03 9.54 24.41
C VAL A 116 13.80 8.11 24.88
N LEU A 117 14.40 7.09 24.25
CA LEU A 117 14.17 5.70 24.61
C LEU A 117 15.13 5.19 25.70
N PRO A 118 14.68 4.25 26.55
CA PRO A 118 15.59 3.48 27.41
C PRO A 118 16.70 2.81 26.59
N ARG A 119 17.93 2.81 27.11
CA ARG A 119 19.13 2.35 26.38
C ARG A 119 18.99 0.93 25.84
N ASP A 120 18.42 0.01 26.62
CA ASP A 120 18.22 -1.38 26.20
C ASP A 120 17.19 -1.50 25.08
N LEU A 121 16.09 -0.75 25.17
CA LEU A 121 15.05 -0.73 24.13
C LEU A 121 15.59 -0.16 22.82
N TYR A 122 16.35 0.94 22.88
CA TYR A 122 17.01 1.51 21.69
C TYR A 122 17.98 0.51 21.05
N ARG A 123 18.82 -0.17 21.85
CA ARG A 123 19.74 -1.21 21.35
C ARG A 123 19.00 -2.38 20.73
N ARG A 124 17.86 -2.80 21.30
CA ARG A 124 17.01 -3.88 20.75
C ARG A 124 16.38 -3.47 19.42
N LEU A 125 15.79 -2.27 19.35
CA LEU A 125 15.24 -1.70 18.13
C LEU A 125 16.30 -1.59 17.02
N ARG A 126 17.46 -1.03 17.33
CA ARG A 126 18.55 -0.88 16.35
C ARG A 126 18.97 -2.23 15.76
N ARG A 127 19.16 -3.27 16.60
CA ARG A 127 19.46 -4.64 16.13
C ARG A 127 18.35 -5.19 15.23
N HIS A 128 17.09 -4.93 15.57
CA HIS A 128 15.96 -5.32 14.73
C HIS A 128 16.01 -4.62 13.36
N MET A 129 16.26 -3.31 13.31
CA MET A 129 16.38 -2.56 12.05
C MET A 129 17.56 -3.02 11.19
N GLU A 130 18.70 -3.34 11.82
CA GLU A 130 19.88 -3.93 11.16
C GLU A 130 19.55 -5.30 10.55
N TYR A 131 18.80 -6.14 11.26
CA TYR A 131 18.27 -7.41 10.74
C TYR A 131 17.35 -7.20 9.52
N VAL A 132 16.37 -6.29 9.61
CA VAL A 132 15.46 -6.00 8.49
C VAL A 132 16.23 -5.57 7.26
N LYS A 133 17.23 -4.69 7.44
CA LYS A 133 18.09 -4.25 6.33
C LYS A 133 18.85 -5.41 5.69
N LEU A 134 19.36 -6.35 6.48
CA LEU A 134 20.05 -7.55 6.01
C LEU A 134 19.10 -8.47 5.22
N MET A 135 17.86 -8.63 5.67
CA MET A 135 16.89 -9.53 5.06
C MET A 135 16.22 -8.97 3.80
N MET A 136 16.20 -7.64 3.66
CA MET A 136 15.56 -6.94 2.55
C MET A 136 15.84 -7.56 1.16
N PRO A 137 17.09 -7.91 0.78
CA PRO A 137 17.35 -8.56 -0.51
C PRO A 137 16.61 -9.88 -0.68
N SER A 138 16.54 -10.72 0.36
CA SER A 138 15.84 -12.02 0.30
C SER A 138 14.32 -11.90 0.27
N TRP A 139 13.77 -10.83 0.84
CA TRP A 139 12.33 -10.59 0.85
C TRP A 139 11.80 -9.96 -0.43
N MET A 140 12.66 -9.28 -1.19
CA MET A 140 12.28 -8.66 -2.47
C MET A 140 12.00 -9.68 -3.57
N THR A 141 10.99 -9.40 -4.38
CA THR A 141 10.61 -10.23 -5.53
C THR A 141 11.49 -9.94 -6.77
N PRO A 142 11.59 -10.88 -7.72
CA PRO A 142 12.26 -10.63 -9.00
C PRO A 142 11.67 -9.42 -9.75
N ASP A 143 10.35 -9.26 -9.75
CA ASP A 143 9.66 -8.17 -10.43
C ASP A 143 10.05 -6.80 -9.87
N GLN A 144 10.18 -6.68 -8.53
CA GLN A 144 10.66 -5.46 -7.89
C GLN A 144 12.08 -5.12 -8.35
N ARG A 145 12.96 -6.12 -8.45
CA ARG A 145 14.33 -5.91 -8.95
C ARG A 145 14.35 -5.54 -10.43
N GLY A 146 13.51 -6.19 -11.24
CA GLY A 146 13.34 -5.89 -12.66
C GLY A 146 12.86 -4.47 -12.93
N LYS A 147 12.04 -3.92 -12.01
CA LYS A 147 11.60 -2.51 -11.98
C LYS A 147 12.65 -1.52 -11.46
N GLY A 148 13.89 -1.97 -11.22
CA GLY A 148 14.99 -1.13 -10.75
C GLY A 148 14.94 -0.78 -9.26
N LEU A 149 14.18 -1.53 -8.45
CA LEU A 149 14.18 -1.38 -6.99
C LEU A 149 15.34 -2.18 -6.40
N TYR A 150 16.18 -1.51 -5.62
CA TYR A 150 17.29 -2.13 -4.88
C TYR A 150 16.98 -2.16 -3.39
N ALA A 151 17.47 -3.17 -2.68
CA ALA A 151 17.19 -3.38 -1.25
C ALA A 151 17.51 -2.15 -0.38
N ASP A 152 18.68 -1.53 -0.58
CA ASP A 152 19.03 -0.30 0.16
C ASP A 152 18.10 0.87 -0.17
N TYR A 153 17.65 0.98 -1.42
CA TYR A 153 16.73 2.04 -1.82
C TYR A 153 15.36 1.82 -1.20
N LEU A 154 14.83 0.60 -1.25
CA LEU A 154 13.56 0.24 -0.65
C LEU A 154 13.60 0.40 0.88
N PHE A 155 14.68 -0.04 1.53
CA PHE A 155 14.87 0.18 2.97
C PHE A 155 14.89 1.66 3.32
N ASN A 156 15.62 2.49 2.58
CA ASN A 156 15.68 3.93 2.85
C ASN A 156 14.36 4.65 2.52
N ALA A 157 13.59 4.15 1.55
CA ALA A 157 12.26 4.66 1.24
C ALA A 157 11.26 4.40 2.38
N ILE A 158 11.33 3.24 3.03
CA ILE A 158 10.39 2.83 4.08
C ILE A 158 10.88 3.28 5.46
N ALA A 159 12.12 2.94 5.79
CA ALA A 159 12.70 3.10 7.11
C ALA A 159 13.80 4.17 7.18
N GLY A 160 13.95 4.99 6.13
CA GLY A 160 14.91 6.09 6.14
C GLY A 160 14.68 7.04 7.31
N ASN A 161 15.77 7.47 7.94
CA ASN A 161 15.75 8.39 9.09
C ASN A 161 14.84 7.93 10.25
N TRP A 162 14.64 6.61 10.42
CA TRP A 162 13.80 6.08 11.51
C TRP A 162 14.23 6.57 12.89
N GLU A 163 15.53 6.83 13.11
CA GLU A 163 16.08 7.40 14.36
C GLU A 163 15.51 8.78 14.72
N ARG A 164 14.92 9.50 13.77
CA ARG A 164 14.33 10.84 13.96
C ARG A 164 12.81 10.80 14.14
N LYS A 165 12.17 9.65 13.92
CA LYS A 165 10.72 9.48 14.09
C LYS A 165 10.37 9.33 15.57
N ARG A 166 9.14 9.68 15.94
CA ARG A 166 8.62 9.41 17.29
C ARG A 166 8.45 7.91 17.49
N PRO A 167 8.54 7.39 18.72
CA PRO A 167 8.57 5.94 18.91
C PRO A 167 7.27 5.22 18.50
N VAL A 168 6.10 5.86 18.62
CA VAL A 168 4.81 5.31 18.12
C VAL A 168 4.84 5.05 16.61
N TRP A 169 5.43 5.96 15.83
CA TRP A 169 5.55 5.77 14.38
C TRP A 169 6.59 4.71 14.01
N VAL A 170 7.63 4.56 14.83
CA VAL A 170 8.59 3.46 14.65
C VAL A 170 7.97 2.12 15.01
N MET A 171 7.11 2.06 16.03
CA MET A 171 6.34 0.87 16.36
C MET A 171 5.46 0.43 15.18
N LEU A 172 4.69 1.35 14.57
CA LEU A 172 3.90 1.07 13.37
C LEU A 172 4.77 0.60 12.21
N MET A 173 5.85 1.33 11.94
CA MET A 173 6.78 1.00 10.86
C MET A 173 7.39 -0.40 11.04
N VAL A 174 7.83 -0.75 12.25
CA VAL A 174 8.39 -2.08 12.56
C VAL A 174 7.36 -3.18 12.33
N ASN A 175 6.08 -2.93 12.63
CA ASN A 175 5.01 -3.89 12.35
C ASN A 175 4.79 -4.14 10.85
N SER A 176 5.08 -3.15 10.01
CA SER A 176 4.95 -3.20 8.53
C SER A 176 6.24 -3.59 7.78
N LEU A 177 7.26 -4.08 8.50
CA LEU A 177 8.58 -4.44 7.95
C LEU A 177 8.79 -5.96 7.95
N THR A 178 7.78 -6.71 7.51
CA THR A 178 7.84 -8.17 7.36
C THR A 178 8.10 -8.61 5.92
N GLU A 179 8.45 -9.88 5.71
CA GLU A 179 8.63 -10.43 4.36
C GLU A 179 7.40 -10.24 3.47
N VAL A 180 6.20 -10.45 4.02
CA VAL A 180 4.93 -10.33 3.29
C VAL A 180 4.70 -8.88 2.85
N ASP A 181 4.94 -7.94 3.75
CA ASP A 181 4.79 -6.50 3.46
C ASP A 181 5.82 -6.04 2.42
N ILE A 182 7.06 -6.52 2.49
CA ILE A 182 8.09 -6.16 1.53
C ILE A 182 7.77 -6.72 0.14
N LYS A 183 7.25 -7.95 0.03
CA LYS A 183 6.85 -8.55 -1.25
C LYS A 183 5.76 -7.77 -1.97
N SER A 184 4.87 -7.10 -1.23
CA SER A 184 3.77 -6.33 -1.80
C SER A 184 4.13 -4.89 -2.19
N ARG A 185 5.29 -4.38 -1.74
CA ARG A 185 5.75 -3.02 -2.11
C ARG A 185 5.93 -2.87 -3.62
N GLY A 186 5.66 -1.67 -4.14
CA GLY A 186 5.68 -1.42 -5.58
C GLY A 186 4.33 -1.66 -6.27
N VAL A 187 3.28 -2.00 -5.51
CA VAL A 187 1.89 -2.00 -5.96
C VAL A 187 1.11 -0.96 -5.13
N PRO A 188 0.36 -0.03 -5.75
CA PRO A 188 -0.49 0.90 -5.01
C PRO A 188 -1.52 0.17 -4.14
N VAL A 189 -1.75 0.68 -2.93
CA VAL A 189 -2.92 0.24 -2.14
C VAL A 189 -4.21 0.73 -2.80
N LEU A 190 -5.34 0.08 -2.50
CA LEU A 190 -6.63 0.38 -3.13
C LEU A 190 -7.02 1.87 -3.05
N ASP A 191 -6.79 2.51 -1.91
CA ASP A 191 -7.09 3.93 -1.66
C ASP A 191 -6.34 4.85 -2.63
N LEU A 192 -5.01 4.64 -2.72
CA LEU A 192 -4.15 5.40 -3.62
C LEU A 192 -4.49 5.13 -5.09
N TYR A 193 -4.77 3.87 -5.44
CA TYR A 193 -5.19 3.51 -6.80
C TYR A 193 -6.48 4.24 -7.20
N LEU A 194 -7.48 4.29 -6.32
CA LEU A 194 -8.72 5.02 -6.58
C LEU A 194 -8.49 6.52 -6.70
N ALA A 195 -7.60 7.11 -5.91
CA ALA A 195 -7.23 8.52 -6.02
C ALA A 195 -6.56 8.83 -7.37
N GLN A 196 -5.59 8.02 -7.78
CA GLN A 196 -4.93 8.12 -9.08
C GLN A 196 -5.92 7.95 -10.24
N GLU A 197 -6.85 7.00 -10.13
CA GLU A 197 -7.87 6.78 -11.14
C GLU A 197 -8.88 7.96 -11.21
N ALA A 198 -9.20 8.59 -10.08
CA ALA A 198 -10.02 9.79 -10.05
C ALA A 198 -9.33 10.97 -10.77
N GLU A 199 -8.03 11.16 -10.55
CA GLU A 199 -7.23 12.17 -11.27
C GLU A 199 -7.15 11.86 -12.77
N ARG A 200 -6.90 10.60 -13.14
CA ARG A 200 -6.84 10.15 -14.54
C ARG A 200 -8.16 10.43 -15.26
N LEU A 201 -9.28 10.27 -14.57
CA LEU A 201 -10.63 10.58 -15.06
C LEU A 201 -11.02 12.06 -14.92
N GLN A 202 -10.10 12.92 -14.48
CA GLN A 202 -10.31 14.37 -14.27
C GLN A 202 -11.52 14.68 -13.36
N LYS A 203 -11.75 13.83 -12.36
CA LYS A 203 -12.81 14.04 -11.36
C LYS A 203 -12.38 15.07 -10.34
N GLN A 204 -13.36 15.75 -9.73
CA GLN A 204 -13.08 16.58 -8.55
C GLN A 204 -12.73 15.65 -7.38
N THR A 205 -11.50 15.73 -6.87
CA THR A 205 -11.06 15.00 -5.68
C THR A 205 -11.14 15.88 -4.43
N GLY A 206 -11.21 15.25 -3.26
CA GLY A 206 -11.18 15.94 -1.98
C GLY A 206 -10.95 14.99 -0.80
N ALA A 207 -10.86 15.57 0.40
CA ALA A 207 -10.64 14.84 1.64
C ALA A 207 -11.73 15.17 2.66
N VAL A 208 -12.17 14.16 3.42
CA VAL A 208 -13.07 14.36 4.57
C VAL A 208 -12.31 14.44 5.89
N GLU A 209 -10.99 14.37 5.88
CA GLU A 209 -10.14 14.49 7.07
C GLU A 209 -8.99 15.46 6.88
N LYS A 210 -8.37 15.82 7.99
CA LYS A 210 -7.17 16.65 8.03
C LYS A 210 -5.99 15.83 8.53
N VAL A 211 -4.79 16.22 8.11
CA VAL A 211 -3.54 15.55 8.52
C VAL A 211 -3.42 15.50 10.03
N GLU A 212 -3.75 16.58 10.71
CA GLU A 212 -3.63 16.65 12.16
C GLU A 212 -4.52 15.63 12.88
N GLU A 213 -5.68 15.32 12.29
CA GLU A 213 -6.65 14.36 12.84
C GLU A 213 -6.16 12.91 12.75
N GLN A 214 -5.21 12.63 11.86
CA GLN A 214 -4.49 11.34 11.79
C GLN A 214 -3.29 11.30 12.73
N CYS A 215 -2.62 12.44 12.88
CA CYS A 215 -1.39 12.52 13.66
C CYS A 215 -1.65 12.60 15.18
N TYR A 216 -2.68 13.34 15.62
CA TYR A 216 -2.95 13.56 17.03
C TYR A 216 -3.25 12.28 17.82
N PRO A 217 -4.10 11.34 17.32
CA PRO A 217 -4.36 10.09 18.03
C PRO A 217 -3.07 9.33 18.32
N LEU A 218 -2.20 9.17 17.33
CA LEU A 218 -0.93 8.45 17.47
C LEU A 218 0.05 9.18 18.40
N ASN A 219 0.15 10.50 18.26
CA ASN A 219 1.05 11.32 19.07
C ASN A 219 0.54 11.62 20.49
N GLY A 220 -0.73 11.30 20.79
CA GLY A 220 -1.39 11.58 22.06
C GLY A 220 -1.20 10.51 23.14
N LEU A 221 -0.65 9.34 22.79
CA LEU A 221 -0.31 8.31 23.78
C LEU A 221 0.68 8.82 24.81
N ASN A 222 0.50 8.39 26.06
CA ASN A 222 1.44 8.74 27.11
C ASN A 222 2.78 8.01 26.92
N PHE A 223 3.85 8.55 27.49
CA PHE A 223 5.19 8.02 27.23
C PHE A 223 5.34 6.56 27.69
N SER A 224 4.74 6.16 28.82
CA SER A 224 4.75 4.77 29.29
C SER A 224 4.05 3.80 28.32
N GLN A 225 2.89 4.18 27.77
CA GLN A 225 2.14 3.42 26.79
C GLN A 225 2.95 3.24 25.51
N VAL A 226 3.61 4.30 25.04
CA VAL A 226 4.48 4.23 23.85
C VAL A 226 5.67 3.28 24.07
N ILE A 227 6.31 3.34 25.24
CA ILE A 227 7.40 2.42 25.58
C ILE A 227 6.92 0.98 25.65
N PHE A 228 5.77 0.74 26.30
CA PHE A 228 5.14 -0.57 26.37
C PHE A 228 4.82 -1.11 24.97
N ALA A 229 4.14 -0.32 24.15
CA ALA A 229 3.71 -0.71 22.82
C ALA A 229 4.90 -1.06 21.91
N LEU A 230 5.94 -0.21 21.87
CA LEU A 230 7.17 -0.52 21.13
C LEU A 230 7.88 -1.77 21.65
N ASN A 231 7.90 -1.97 22.97
CA ASN A 231 8.50 -3.16 23.59
C ASN A 231 7.76 -4.45 23.20
N GLN A 232 6.43 -4.42 23.22
CA GLN A 232 5.58 -5.54 22.80
C GLN A 232 5.69 -5.81 21.30
N THR A 233 5.73 -4.78 20.46
CA THR A 233 5.96 -4.94 19.01
C THR A 233 7.30 -5.60 18.73
N LEU A 234 8.39 -5.18 19.38
CA LEU A 234 9.69 -5.83 19.20
C LEU A 234 9.70 -7.28 19.68
N LEU A 235 9.01 -7.58 20.78
CA LEU A 235 8.85 -8.94 21.29
C LEU A 235 8.08 -9.83 20.31
N GLN A 236 6.99 -9.31 19.74
CA GLN A 236 6.22 -9.99 18.72
C GLN A 236 7.11 -10.33 17.51
N GLN A 237 7.83 -9.35 16.98
CA GLN A 237 8.72 -9.54 15.84
C GLN A 237 9.87 -10.54 16.14
N GLU A 238 10.38 -10.56 17.36
CA GLU A 238 11.36 -11.55 17.79
C GLU A 238 10.79 -12.97 17.82
N ASN A 239 9.58 -13.14 18.35
CA ASN A 239 8.91 -14.43 18.38
C ASN A 239 8.56 -14.93 16.98
N LEU A 240 8.17 -14.03 16.06
CA LEU A 240 7.95 -14.36 14.65
C LEU A 240 9.21 -14.89 13.99
N ARG A 241 10.36 -14.23 14.20
CA ARG A 241 11.65 -14.72 13.66
C ARG A 241 12.09 -16.04 14.27
N ALA A 242 11.77 -16.28 15.54
CA ALA A 242 12.03 -17.54 16.20
C ALA A 242 11.05 -18.66 15.79
N GLY A 243 10.06 -18.37 14.93
CA GLY A 243 9.01 -19.32 14.55
C GLY A 243 8.10 -19.73 15.71
N SER A 244 8.16 -19.00 16.83
CA SER A 244 7.47 -19.34 18.09
C SER A 244 6.09 -18.66 18.23
N LEU A 245 5.72 -17.81 17.29
CA LEU A 245 4.44 -17.12 17.26
C LEU A 245 3.75 -17.32 15.91
N GLN A 246 2.49 -17.75 15.96
CA GLN A 246 1.57 -17.62 14.83
C GLN A 246 0.74 -16.35 15.04
N ILE A 247 0.69 -15.49 14.02
CA ILE A 247 -0.13 -14.28 14.08
C ILE A 247 -1.58 -14.71 13.89
N PRO A 248 -2.51 -14.33 14.81
CA PRO A 248 -3.90 -14.76 14.71
C PRO A 248 -4.64 -14.15 13.52
N TYR A 249 -4.17 -13.00 13.01
CA TYR A 249 -4.77 -12.30 11.87
C TYR A 249 -3.67 -11.74 10.97
N THR A 250 -3.74 -12.05 9.69
CA THR A 250 -2.78 -11.59 8.68
C THR A 250 -3.46 -10.71 7.63
N THR A 251 -2.66 -9.96 6.86
CA THR A 251 -3.15 -9.23 5.67
C THR A 251 -3.83 -10.17 4.67
N GLU A 252 -3.40 -11.43 4.60
CA GLU A 252 -4.03 -12.46 3.76
C GLU A 252 -5.43 -12.82 4.25
N ASP A 253 -5.64 -12.89 5.57
CA ASP A 253 -6.97 -13.09 6.14
C ASP A 253 -7.87 -11.89 5.83
N LEU A 254 -7.38 -10.67 5.99
CA LEU A 254 -8.12 -9.45 5.63
C LEU A 254 -8.56 -9.47 4.16
N ILE A 255 -7.65 -9.76 3.22
CA ILE A 255 -7.95 -9.86 1.79
C ILE A 255 -9.00 -10.97 1.55
N LYS A 256 -8.84 -12.12 2.21
CA LYS A 256 -9.80 -13.23 2.11
C LYS A 256 -11.18 -12.80 2.60
N HIS A 257 -11.30 -12.21 3.79
CA HIS A 257 -12.57 -11.76 4.34
C HIS A 257 -13.24 -10.68 3.47
N TYR A 258 -12.46 -9.74 2.93
CA TYR A 258 -12.97 -8.72 2.00
C TYR A 258 -13.48 -9.34 0.69
N ASN A 259 -12.70 -10.21 0.06
CA ASN A 259 -13.09 -10.86 -1.19
C ASN A 259 -14.25 -11.85 -1.00
N CYS A 260 -14.29 -12.57 0.14
CA CYS A 260 -15.34 -13.53 0.50
C CYS A 260 -16.60 -12.89 1.09
N GLY A 261 -16.55 -11.61 1.51
CA GLY A 261 -17.71 -10.89 2.08
C GLY A 261 -18.07 -11.28 3.49
N ASP A 262 -17.14 -11.87 4.23
CA ASP A 262 -17.35 -12.14 5.64
C ASP A 262 -17.12 -10.83 6.41
N LEU A 263 -18.18 -10.30 7.03
CA LEU A 263 -18.23 -9.00 7.68
C LEU A 263 -17.65 -9.05 9.12
N ASN A 264 -16.44 -9.58 9.28
CA ASN A 264 -15.79 -9.64 10.59
C ASN A 264 -15.32 -8.24 11.03
N THR A 265 -16.12 -7.59 11.88
CA THR A 265 -15.88 -6.23 12.40
C THR A 265 -14.50 -6.05 13.03
N VAL A 266 -13.93 -7.08 13.69
CA VAL A 266 -12.63 -6.98 14.35
C VAL A 266 -11.52 -6.79 13.31
N ILE A 267 -11.58 -7.54 12.22
CA ILE A 267 -10.57 -7.53 11.16
C ILE A 267 -10.56 -6.20 10.43
N PHE A 268 -11.73 -5.67 10.07
CA PHE A 268 -11.82 -4.39 9.36
C PHE A 268 -11.57 -3.18 10.25
N ASN A 269 -11.92 -3.24 11.54
CA ASN A 269 -11.56 -2.18 12.47
C ASN A 269 -10.05 -2.14 12.72
N HIS A 270 -9.41 -3.30 12.79
CA HIS A 270 -7.95 -3.38 12.90
C HIS A 270 -7.28 -2.70 11.69
N ASP A 271 -7.68 -3.06 10.47
CA ASP A 271 -7.19 -2.38 9.26
C ASP A 271 -7.51 -0.89 9.27
N THR A 272 -8.73 -0.48 9.59
CA THR A 272 -9.10 0.95 9.59
C THR A 272 -8.27 1.77 10.59
N SER A 273 -7.90 1.17 11.72
CA SER A 273 -7.08 1.81 12.75
C SER A 273 -5.57 1.77 12.47
N GLN A 274 -5.09 0.82 11.65
CA GLN A 274 -3.68 0.59 11.35
C GLN A 274 -2.77 0.42 12.59
N VAL A 275 -3.31 0.03 13.76
CA VAL A 275 -2.55 -0.16 15.01
C VAL A 275 -2.50 -1.62 15.44
N PRO A 276 -1.36 -2.14 15.95
CA PRO A 276 -1.26 -3.51 16.46
C PRO A 276 -2.19 -3.77 17.66
N ASN A 277 -2.74 -4.97 17.77
CA ASN A 277 -3.45 -5.41 18.98
C ASN A 277 -2.44 -5.98 19.99
N PHE A 278 -2.35 -5.36 21.16
CA PHE A 278 -1.42 -5.76 22.22
C PHE A 278 -2.00 -6.77 23.21
N ILE A 279 -3.31 -7.02 23.20
CA ILE A 279 -3.96 -7.88 24.19
C ILE A 279 -3.53 -9.33 23.93
N ASN A 280 -2.70 -9.86 24.84
CA ASN A 280 -2.20 -11.23 24.75
C ASN A 280 -2.48 -12.00 26.05
N ALA A 281 -2.90 -13.26 25.89
CA ALA A 281 -3.20 -14.20 26.96
C ALA A 281 -2.03 -14.46 27.93
N SER A 282 -0.79 -14.13 27.54
CA SER A 282 0.43 -14.34 28.33
C SER A 282 0.90 -13.10 29.12
N LEU A 283 0.24 -11.94 28.98
CA LEU A 283 0.68 -10.70 29.64
C LEU A 283 0.51 -10.73 31.16
N LEU A 284 1.33 -9.96 31.88
CA LEU A 284 1.10 -9.73 33.32
C LEU A 284 -0.18 -8.88 33.53
N PRO A 285 -0.86 -8.96 34.69
CA PRO A 285 -2.11 -8.23 34.91
C PRO A 285 -2.03 -6.73 34.63
N HIS A 286 -0.95 -6.06 35.06
CA HIS A 286 -0.76 -4.63 34.80
C HIS A 286 -0.49 -4.30 33.32
N GLU A 287 0.19 -5.21 32.60
CA GLU A 287 0.41 -5.07 31.15
C GLU A 287 -0.88 -5.25 30.35
N ARG A 288 -1.79 -6.14 30.81
CA ARG A 288 -3.11 -6.29 30.20
C ARG A 288 -3.95 -5.03 30.34
N ILE A 289 -3.94 -4.42 31.52
CA ILE A 289 -4.64 -3.15 31.75
C ILE A 289 -4.08 -2.09 30.80
N MET A 290 -2.75 -1.96 30.71
CA MET A 290 -2.14 -1.00 29.80
C MET A 290 -2.46 -1.28 28.32
N ALA A 291 -2.47 -2.55 27.90
CA ALA A 291 -2.87 -2.95 26.55
C ALA A 291 -4.34 -2.60 26.26
N GLN A 292 -5.24 -2.83 27.22
CA GLN A 292 -6.66 -2.46 27.12
C GLN A 292 -6.85 -0.95 27.04
N GLU A 293 -6.15 -0.17 27.87
CA GLU A 293 -6.21 1.30 27.81
C GLU A 293 -5.77 1.85 26.45
N ILE A 294 -4.72 1.27 25.85
CA ILE A 294 -4.26 1.65 24.51
C ILE A 294 -5.29 1.29 23.44
N ASP A 295 -5.86 0.08 23.51
CA ASP A 295 -6.89 -0.40 22.59
C ASP A 295 -8.16 0.48 22.65
N ASP A 296 -8.66 0.75 23.86
CA ASP A 296 -9.83 1.59 24.09
C ASP A 296 -9.59 3.02 23.60
N TYR A 297 -8.40 3.58 23.86
CA TYR A 297 -8.02 4.90 23.37
C TYR A 297 -8.02 4.96 21.84
N PHE A 298 -7.36 4.01 21.16
CA PHE A 298 -7.32 4.02 19.70
C PHE A 298 -8.69 3.76 19.08
N ARG A 299 -9.48 2.85 19.63
CA ARG A 299 -10.85 2.62 19.19
C ARG A 299 -11.70 3.88 19.31
N HIS A 300 -11.53 4.63 20.40
CA HIS A 300 -12.25 5.89 20.59
C HIS A 300 -11.80 6.99 19.61
N GLU A 301 -10.50 7.21 19.46
CA GLU A 301 -9.96 8.29 18.61
C GLU A 301 -10.05 7.98 17.10
N LEU A 302 -9.71 6.76 16.69
CA LEU A 302 -9.57 6.35 15.28
C LEU A 302 -10.84 5.76 14.68
N ILE A 303 -11.82 5.35 15.49
CA ILE A 303 -13.12 4.87 14.99
C ILE A 303 -14.24 5.82 15.39
N TYR A 304 -14.52 5.98 16.68
CA TYR A 304 -15.74 6.69 17.11
C TYR A 304 -15.70 8.20 16.83
N LYS A 305 -14.68 8.91 17.32
CA LYS A 305 -14.53 10.34 17.05
C LYS A 305 -14.32 10.63 15.56
N ARG A 306 -13.65 9.71 14.87
CA ARG A 306 -13.41 9.79 13.42
C ARG A 306 -14.72 9.68 12.63
N ASN A 307 -15.56 8.70 12.94
CA ASN A 307 -16.90 8.53 12.36
C ASN A 307 -17.76 9.78 12.51
N GLU A 308 -17.76 10.43 13.68
CA GLU A 308 -18.53 11.66 13.90
C GLU A 308 -18.06 12.80 12.99
N ARG A 309 -16.75 13.04 12.91
CA ARG A 309 -16.19 14.10 12.04
C ARG A 309 -16.44 13.82 10.57
N MET A 310 -16.20 12.58 10.13
CA MET A 310 -16.41 12.17 8.74
C MET A 310 -17.88 12.29 8.35
N SER A 311 -18.80 11.80 9.18
CA SER A 311 -20.24 11.87 8.91
C SER A 311 -20.72 13.32 8.81
N LYS A 312 -20.24 14.19 9.69
CA LYS A 312 -20.55 15.62 9.62
C LYS A 312 -20.08 16.23 8.30
N ARG A 313 -18.85 15.94 7.86
CA ARG A 313 -18.31 16.50 6.60
C ARG A 313 -18.97 15.91 5.36
N VAL A 314 -19.31 14.63 5.39
CA VAL A 314 -20.13 13.99 4.35
C VAL A 314 -21.47 14.73 4.25
N LYS A 315 -22.17 14.94 5.38
CA LYS A 315 -23.42 15.70 5.42
C LYS A 315 -23.24 17.12 4.87
N ASP A 316 -22.24 17.86 5.35
CA ASP A 316 -22.00 19.25 4.93
C ASP A 316 -21.75 19.31 3.40
N LEU A 317 -20.97 18.39 2.82
CA LEU A 317 -20.74 18.29 1.36
C LEU A 317 -22.02 17.96 0.58
N LEU A 318 -22.83 17.04 1.11
CA LEU A 318 -24.10 16.65 0.52
C LEU A 318 -25.10 17.82 0.49
N GLU A 319 -25.11 18.66 1.51
CA GLU A 319 -25.99 19.84 1.64
C GLU A 319 -25.49 21.03 0.79
N GLU A 320 -24.18 21.28 0.77
CA GLU A 320 -23.57 22.38 0.02
C GLU A 320 -23.72 22.20 -1.50
N TYR A 321 -23.72 20.95 -1.97
CA TYR A 321 -23.81 20.63 -3.40
C TYR A 321 -24.97 19.65 -3.69
N PRO A 322 -26.23 20.13 -3.67
CA PRO A 322 -27.41 19.27 -3.87
C PRO A 322 -27.44 18.58 -5.24
N ASP A 323 -26.92 19.24 -6.28
CA ASP A 323 -26.96 18.74 -7.67
C ASP A 323 -25.76 17.87 -8.05
N LYS A 324 -24.85 17.56 -7.11
CA LYS A 324 -23.66 16.73 -7.36
C LYS A 324 -23.83 15.32 -6.79
N SER A 325 -23.33 14.36 -7.55
CA SER A 325 -23.13 12.98 -7.08
C SER A 325 -21.73 12.80 -6.53
N PHE A 326 -21.63 12.23 -5.32
CA PHE A 326 -20.38 11.99 -4.63
C PHE A 326 -20.08 10.49 -4.49
N PHE A 327 -18.80 10.14 -4.59
CA PHE A 327 -18.29 8.83 -4.20
C PHE A 327 -17.29 9.00 -3.05
N PHE A 328 -17.66 8.56 -1.86
CA PHE A 328 -16.82 8.60 -0.67
C PHE A 328 -16.13 7.25 -0.47
N ALA A 329 -14.80 7.20 -0.41
CA ALA A 329 -14.02 5.97 -0.23
C ALA A 329 -13.23 6.03 1.08
N PHE A 330 -13.64 5.23 2.07
CA PHE A 330 -13.09 5.19 3.43
C PHE A 330 -12.82 3.75 3.87
N GLY A 331 -11.99 3.55 4.90
CA GLY A 331 -11.75 2.24 5.48
C GLY A 331 -13.04 1.50 5.85
N ALA A 332 -13.14 0.23 5.48
CA ALA A 332 -14.37 -0.57 5.61
C ALA A 332 -14.87 -0.67 7.06
N GLY A 333 -14.00 -0.55 8.06
CA GLY A 333 -14.36 -0.54 9.48
C GLY A 333 -15.27 0.63 9.88
N HIS A 334 -15.24 1.75 9.14
CA HIS A 334 -16.13 2.89 9.36
C HIS A 334 -17.62 2.60 9.06
N PHE A 335 -17.90 1.50 8.37
CA PHE A 335 -19.24 1.07 7.97
C PHE A 335 -19.74 -0.17 8.73
N MET A 336 -18.95 -0.68 9.68
CA MET A 336 -19.17 -1.97 10.31
C MET A 336 -19.27 -1.86 11.84
N GLY A 337 -20.19 -2.64 12.43
CA GLY A 337 -20.46 -2.61 13.86
C GLY A 337 -21.48 -1.54 14.23
N ASN A 338 -21.26 -0.87 15.37
CA ASN A 338 -22.19 0.11 15.92
C ASN A 338 -21.59 1.51 15.84
N ASN A 339 -22.47 2.51 15.72
CA ASN A 339 -22.09 3.94 15.70
C ASN A 339 -21.19 4.25 14.47
N THR A 340 -21.55 3.63 13.35
CA THR A 340 -20.88 3.75 12.05
C THR A 340 -21.23 5.08 11.38
N VAL A 341 -20.51 5.42 10.31
CA VAL A 341 -20.85 6.58 9.45
C VAL A 341 -22.29 6.46 8.92
N ILE A 342 -22.71 5.24 8.57
CA ILE A 342 -24.07 4.95 8.09
C ILE A 342 -25.10 5.23 9.19
N ASP A 343 -24.85 4.79 10.42
CA ASP A 343 -25.78 5.00 11.54
C ASP A 343 -25.94 6.49 11.86
N ILE A 344 -24.86 7.26 11.79
CA ILE A 344 -24.89 8.70 12.01
C ILE A 344 -25.68 9.40 10.91
N LEU A 345 -25.40 9.10 9.64
CA LEU A 345 -26.14 9.69 8.51
C LEU A 345 -27.64 9.36 8.55
N ARG A 346 -28.00 8.13 8.94
CA ARG A 346 -29.41 7.74 9.14
C ARG A 346 -30.08 8.53 10.25
N ARG A 347 -29.39 8.80 11.37
CA ARG A 347 -29.90 9.67 12.43
C ARG A 347 -30.08 11.11 11.98
N GLU A 348 -29.24 11.58 11.05
CA GLU A 348 -29.35 12.90 10.42
C GLU A 348 -30.43 12.95 9.31
N GLY A 349 -31.19 11.87 9.09
CA GLY A 349 -32.33 11.84 8.17
C GLY A 349 -32.02 11.36 6.75
N TYR A 350 -30.79 10.92 6.48
CA TYR A 350 -30.44 10.34 5.18
C TYR A 350 -30.86 8.86 5.09
N GLU A 351 -31.47 8.49 3.98
CA GLU A 351 -31.73 7.09 3.68
C GLU A 351 -30.48 6.47 3.01
N VAL A 352 -29.84 5.54 3.71
CA VAL A 352 -28.60 4.89 3.27
C VAL A 352 -28.79 3.39 3.24
N ASP A 353 -28.68 2.78 2.07
CA ASP A 353 -28.91 1.35 1.85
C ASP A 353 -27.67 0.65 1.30
N HIS A 354 -27.44 -0.58 1.77
CA HIS A 354 -26.42 -1.45 1.18
C HIS A 354 -26.78 -1.75 -0.28
N THR A 355 -25.82 -1.59 -1.17
CA THR A 355 -26.00 -1.82 -2.61
C THR A 355 -25.46 -3.19 -2.96
N SER A 356 -26.37 -4.11 -3.25
CA SER A 356 -26.00 -5.49 -3.55
C SER A 356 -25.20 -5.60 -4.86
N PRO A 357 -24.30 -6.58 -4.98
CA PRO A 357 -23.58 -6.86 -6.22
C PRO A 357 -24.52 -7.05 -7.41
N GLY A 358 -24.26 -6.35 -8.51
CA GLY A 358 -25.09 -6.44 -9.72
C GLY A 358 -26.46 -5.77 -9.62
N GLN A 359 -26.79 -5.11 -8.49
CA GLN A 359 -27.95 -4.22 -8.40
C GLN A 359 -27.77 -3.03 -9.35
N ALA A 360 -28.81 -2.67 -10.08
CA ALA A 360 -28.79 -1.50 -10.94
C ALA A 360 -28.67 -0.22 -10.09
N ILE A 361 -27.61 0.56 -10.32
CA ILE A 361 -27.48 1.90 -9.75
C ILE A 361 -28.29 2.88 -10.62
N SER A 362 -29.07 3.74 -9.97
CA SER A 362 -30.03 4.62 -10.64
C SER A 362 -29.30 5.68 -11.45
N GLY A 363 -29.42 5.60 -12.78
CA GLY A 363 -28.97 6.62 -13.73
C GLY A 363 -30.08 6.86 -14.74
N LYS A 364 -30.97 7.82 -14.49
CA LYS A 364 -31.86 8.33 -15.53
C LYS A 364 -31.04 9.22 -16.47
N ASN A 365 -30.38 8.60 -17.45
CA ASN A 365 -30.13 9.11 -18.81
C ASN A 365 -29.29 8.10 -19.59
N GLN A 366 -29.87 6.95 -19.93
CA GLN A 366 -29.42 6.20 -21.08
C GLN A 366 -29.95 6.89 -22.35
N GLN A 367 -29.28 7.96 -22.78
CA GLN A 367 -29.25 8.22 -24.22
C GLN A 367 -28.45 7.08 -24.84
N LYS A 368 -29.11 6.31 -25.70
CA LYS A 368 -28.50 5.29 -26.57
C LYS A 368 -27.29 5.90 -27.27
N LEU A 369 -26.08 5.64 -26.76
CA LEU A 369 -24.88 5.65 -27.56
C LEU A 369 -24.66 4.20 -27.99
N THR A 370 -24.98 3.92 -29.25
CA THR A 370 -24.71 2.65 -29.92
C THR A 370 -23.22 2.33 -29.83
N SER A 371 -22.90 1.24 -29.15
CA SER A 371 -21.57 0.62 -29.07
C SER A 371 -21.16 0.03 -30.42
N PRO A 372 -19.94 0.25 -30.92
CA PRO A 372 -19.29 -0.71 -31.79
C PRO A 372 -18.75 -1.86 -30.92
N GLU A 373 -19.07 -3.07 -31.34
CA GLU A 373 -18.58 -4.33 -30.76
C GLU A 373 -17.04 -4.36 -30.74
N TYR A 374 -16.44 -4.40 -29.55
CA TYR A 374 -15.12 -4.99 -29.37
C TYR A 374 -15.28 -6.26 -28.55
N ALA A 375 -15.65 -7.31 -29.27
CA ALA A 375 -15.48 -8.69 -28.81
C ALA A 375 -13.98 -8.98 -28.62
N SER A 376 -13.70 -9.69 -27.54
CA SER A 376 -12.49 -10.49 -27.25
C SER A 376 -11.32 -10.37 -28.24
N PHE A 377 -10.23 -9.75 -27.81
CA PHE A 377 -8.90 -10.17 -28.24
C PHE A 377 -8.18 -10.79 -27.04
N ILE A 378 -8.44 -12.09 -26.89
CA ILE A 378 -7.54 -13.05 -26.25
C ILE A 378 -6.36 -13.20 -27.22
N ILE A 379 -5.13 -12.93 -26.77
CA ILE A 379 -3.93 -13.48 -27.41
C ILE A 379 -3.47 -14.65 -26.54
N SER A 380 -4.04 -15.81 -26.85
CA SER A 380 -3.33 -17.08 -26.75
C SER A 380 -2.66 -17.26 -28.10
N GLN A 381 -1.33 -17.18 -28.15
CA GLN A 381 -0.57 -17.72 -29.27
C GLN A 381 0.52 -18.63 -28.72
N GLU A 382 0.28 -19.92 -28.92
CA GLU A 382 1.24 -20.99 -28.78
C GLU A 382 1.29 -21.73 -30.14
N ILE A 383 2.52 -22.10 -30.54
CA ILE A 383 2.88 -23.09 -31.59
C ILE A 383 2.90 -22.48 -33.03
N GLN A 384 3.98 -22.51 -33.84
CA GLN A 384 4.89 -23.63 -34.16
C GLN A 384 6.21 -23.16 -34.86
N GLN A 385 7.32 -23.82 -34.48
CA GLN A 385 8.56 -24.16 -35.20
C GLN A 385 8.98 -23.41 -36.49
N GLN A 386 10.21 -22.87 -36.47
CA GLN A 386 11.23 -23.22 -37.46
C GLN A 386 12.64 -23.14 -36.86
N GLN A 387 13.43 -24.17 -37.15
CA GLN A 387 14.82 -24.40 -36.75
C GLN A 387 15.76 -23.34 -37.35
N GLU A 388 16.80 -22.99 -36.59
CA GLU A 388 18.17 -22.92 -37.10
C GLU A 388 19.14 -23.10 -35.90
N GLU A 389 19.99 -24.12 -36.03
CA GLU A 389 21.21 -24.44 -35.26
C GLU A 389 22.20 -23.25 -35.37
N GLU A 390 23.24 -22.99 -34.57
CA GLU A 390 24.19 -23.72 -33.72
C GLU A 390 25.02 -22.56 -33.06
N GLU A 391 25.51 -22.57 -31.82
CA GLU A 391 26.77 -23.19 -31.40
C GLU A 391 26.97 -22.95 -29.88
N GLU A 392 27.68 -23.90 -29.28
CA GLU A 392 27.98 -24.10 -27.87
C GLU A 392 29.05 -23.14 -27.32
N GLU A 393 28.98 -22.84 -26.01
CA GLU A 393 30.18 -22.90 -25.17
C GLU A 393 29.80 -23.24 -23.72
N GLU A 394 30.06 -24.49 -23.37
CA GLU A 394 30.03 -25.09 -22.04
C GLU A 394 31.36 -24.82 -21.33
N LEU A 395 31.36 -24.37 -20.06
CA LEU A 395 32.28 -24.95 -19.05
C LEU A 395 31.97 -24.60 -17.59
N LEU A 396 31.46 -25.64 -16.91
CA LEU A 396 31.80 -26.15 -15.58
C LEU A 396 31.87 -25.25 -14.33
N LEU A 397 30.94 -25.57 -13.43
CA LEU A 397 31.08 -25.46 -11.98
C LEU A 397 31.97 -26.60 -11.47
N ASP A 398 33.07 -26.30 -10.78
CA ASP A 398 33.50 -27.15 -9.66
C ASP A 398 34.38 -26.41 -8.64
N THR A 399 33.87 -26.40 -7.40
CA THR A 399 34.53 -26.51 -6.10
C THR A 399 35.94 -25.93 -5.93
N LEU A 400 36.12 -24.95 -5.03
CA LEU A 400 37.18 -24.88 -4.00
C LEU A 400 37.01 -23.65 -3.07
N LEU A 401 36.95 -23.90 -1.76
CA LEU A 401 37.36 -23.01 -0.64
C LEU A 401 38.54 -23.73 0.06
N PRO A 402 39.37 -23.11 0.94
CA PRO A 402 39.31 -21.77 1.55
C PRO A 402 40.68 -21.02 1.65
N GLU A 403 40.64 -19.86 2.35
CA GLU A 403 41.71 -19.14 3.09
C GLU A 403 42.50 -17.99 2.41
N ASN A 404 42.17 -16.74 2.79
CA ASN A 404 43.08 -15.86 3.54
C ASN A 404 42.39 -14.54 3.96
N MET A 405 42.06 -14.45 5.24
CA MET A 405 41.58 -13.26 5.96
C MET A 405 42.77 -12.45 6.48
N ASP A 406 43.48 -11.69 5.64
CA ASP A 406 44.41 -10.64 6.15
C ASP A 406 44.74 -9.48 5.18
N LEU A 407 43.96 -9.31 4.11
CA LEU A 407 44.16 -8.19 3.16
C LEU A 407 43.01 -7.16 3.13
N LEU A 408 41.93 -7.41 3.88
CA LEU A 408 40.77 -6.52 3.94
C LEU A 408 40.93 -5.33 4.91
N GLU A 409 41.84 -5.40 5.88
CA GLU A 409 42.02 -4.30 6.86
C GLU A 409 42.86 -3.13 6.33
N LYS A 410 43.65 -3.34 5.26
CA LYS A 410 44.47 -2.29 4.62
C LYS A 410 43.74 -1.55 3.49
N ALA A 411 42.63 -2.09 2.97
CA ALA A 411 41.80 -1.44 1.95
C ALA A 411 40.83 -0.40 2.57
N GLU A 412 40.34 -0.61 3.79
CA GLU A 412 39.38 0.27 4.46
C GLU A 412 39.98 1.63 4.86
N ARG A 413 41.27 1.66 5.22
CA ARG A 413 41.96 2.91 5.62
C ARG A 413 42.25 3.86 4.44
N LYS A 414 42.21 3.37 3.20
CA LYS A 414 42.33 4.20 1.98
C LYS A 414 40.99 4.73 1.46
N TYR A 415 39.87 4.06 1.77
CA TYR A 415 38.54 4.52 1.37
C TYR A 415 38.04 5.71 2.20
N ASN A 416 38.39 5.77 3.50
CA ASN A 416 37.93 6.83 4.41
C ASN A 416 38.65 8.20 4.29
N LYS A 417 39.65 8.36 3.41
CA LYS A 417 40.30 9.66 3.17
C LYS A 417 39.85 10.41 1.90
N LYS A 418 39.01 9.82 1.04
CA LYS A 418 38.52 10.48 -0.19
C LYS A 418 37.09 11.05 -0.11
N LYS A 419 36.44 11.02 1.06
CA LYS A 419 35.05 11.48 1.24
C LYS A 419 34.91 12.83 1.96
N LYS A 420 35.90 13.73 1.82
CA LYS A 420 35.74 15.15 2.13
C LYS A 420 35.74 15.92 0.81
N LYS A 421 34.63 16.63 0.56
CA LYS A 421 34.28 17.45 -0.62
C LYS A 421 33.55 16.71 -1.75
N GLN A 422 32.23 16.51 -1.59
CA GLN A 422 31.21 16.80 -2.61
C GLN A 422 29.82 16.87 -1.92
N PRO A 423 28.94 17.84 -2.27
CA PRO A 423 27.58 17.88 -1.74
C PRO A 423 26.74 16.80 -2.43
N LYS A 424 26.24 15.83 -1.67
CA LYS A 424 25.30 14.82 -2.19
C LYS A 424 23.92 15.46 -2.34
N LYS A 425 23.48 15.71 -3.57
CA LYS A 425 22.05 15.86 -3.90
C LYS A 425 21.33 14.57 -3.49
N GLN A 426 20.46 14.68 -2.51
CA GLN A 426 19.61 13.59 -2.04
C GLN A 426 18.53 13.32 -3.09
N ARG A 427 18.62 12.19 -3.78
CA ARG A 427 17.64 11.75 -4.79
C ARG A 427 16.44 11.11 -4.08
N GLN A 428 15.28 11.45 -4.60
CA GLN A 428 13.97 11.38 -3.96
C GLN A 428 13.14 10.21 -4.59
N PHE A 429 12.38 9.45 -3.78
CA PHE A 429 11.41 8.33 -4.08
C PHE A 429 10.48 8.49 -5.30
N ASN A 430 10.47 9.62 -6.00
CA ASN A 430 9.71 9.83 -7.25
C ASN A 430 10.10 8.76 -8.26
N ASP A 431 11.39 8.45 -8.26
CA ASP A 431 12.04 7.53 -9.19
C ASP A 431 11.58 6.08 -8.99
N LEU A 432 10.93 5.75 -7.86
CA LEU A 432 10.41 4.39 -7.60
C LEU A 432 9.21 4.07 -8.49
N TRP A 433 8.42 5.08 -8.87
CA TRP A 433 7.14 4.90 -9.58
C TRP A 433 7.20 5.36 -11.04
N VAL A 434 7.93 6.45 -11.32
CA VAL A 434 8.16 6.95 -12.70
C VAL A 434 8.90 5.91 -13.55
N ARG A 435 9.84 5.15 -12.96
CA ARG A 435 10.54 4.06 -13.67
C ARG A 435 9.68 2.84 -13.95
N ILE A 436 8.60 2.64 -13.20
CA ILE A 436 7.69 1.52 -13.40
C ILE A 436 6.80 1.77 -14.63
N GLU A 437 6.34 3.02 -14.82
CA GLU A 437 5.55 3.42 -16.00
C GLU A 437 6.37 3.53 -17.30
N GLU A 438 7.63 3.97 -17.27
CA GLU A 438 8.46 4.07 -18.49
C GLU A 438 8.75 2.72 -19.16
N SER A 439 8.58 1.60 -18.43
CA SER A 439 8.86 0.25 -18.96
C SER A 439 7.71 -0.37 -19.77
N THR A 440 6.54 0.29 -19.86
CA THR A 440 5.37 -0.21 -20.62
C THR A 440 5.08 0.55 -21.91
N THR A 441 6.00 1.41 -22.35
CA THR A 441 5.92 2.08 -23.67
C THR A 441 7.01 1.59 -24.60
N GLU A 442 6.64 1.29 -25.85
CA GLU A 442 7.52 0.86 -26.95
C GLU A 442 8.83 1.67 -27.03
N PRO A 443 9.96 1.04 -27.40
CA PRO A 443 11.24 1.74 -27.43
C PRO A 443 11.24 2.80 -28.55
N PRO A 444 11.74 4.03 -28.30
CA PRO A 444 11.95 4.98 -29.38
C PRO A 444 13.09 4.51 -30.29
N LEU A 445 12.97 4.87 -31.56
CA LEU A 445 13.93 4.60 -32.63
C LEU A 445 15.37 4.97 -32.22
N ARG A 446 16.29 4.01 -32.39
CA ARG A 446 17.74 4.22 -32.22
C ARG A 446 18.23 5.32 -33.16
N ILE A 447 18.62 6.46 -32.60
CA ILE A 447 19.50 7.41 -33.29
C ILE A 447 20.91 7.20 -32.75
N HIS A 448 21.79 6.66 -33.60
CA HIS A 448 23.22 6.60 -33.32
C HIS A 448 23.82 8.00 -33.53
N ILE A 449 24.49 8.54 -32.51
CA ILE A 449 25.37 9.71 -32.65
C ILE A 449 26.81 9.26 -32.37
N ILE A 450 27.64 9.30 -33.40
CA ILE A 450 29.11 9.15 -33.33
C ILE A 450 29.71 10.54 -33.60
N ASN A 451 30.69 10.92 -32.77
CA ASN A 451 31.52 12.14 -32.86
C ASN A 451 30.76 13.47 -32.76
N GLY A 452 30.56 13.90 -31.51
CA GLY A 452 29.85 15.13 -31.18
C GLY A 452 30.42 16.39 -31.83
N TYR A 453 29.62 17.00 -32.70
CA TYR A 453 29.41 18.44 -32.89
C TYR A 453 28.07 18.61 -33.64
N ILE A 454 27.19 19.51 -33.18
CA ILE A 454 26.05 19.99 -33.98
C ILE A 454 26.37 21.44 -34.34
N SER A 455 26.65 21.70 -35.62
CA SER A 455 26.80 23.03 -36.19
C SER A 455 25.44 23.54 -36.64
N VAL A 456 25.12 24.80 -36.30
CA VAL A 456 23.95 25.53 -36.79
C VAL A 456 24.42 26.52 -37.85
N GLU A 457 23.75 26.55 -39.02
CA GLU A 457 23.92 27.64 -39.99
C GLU A 457 22.56 28.06 -40.58
N PRO A 458 22.27 29.38 -40.77
CA PRO A 458 20.93 29.86 -41.12
C PRO A 458 20.77 30.50 -42.53
N GLN A 459 19.48 30.62 -42.93
CA GLN A 459 18.88 31.61 -43.87
C GLN A 459 18.96 31.33 -45.40
N PRO A 460 17.98 31.77 -46.25
CA PRO A 460 17.49 33.17 -46.29
C PRO A 460 16.01 33.50 -46.60
N ARG A 461 15.64 34.68 -46.06
CA ARG A 461 14.85 35.82 -46.56
C ARG A 461 13.66 35.64 -47.51
N GLY A 462 12.53 36.23 -47.08
CA GLY A 462 11.55 36.94 -47.92
C GLY A 462 11.16 38.29 -47.26
N HIS A 463 11.46 39.40 -47.95
CA HIS A 463 11.21 40.78 -47.52
C HIS A 463 9.73 41.19 -47.59
N LYS A 464 9.28 42.03 -46.65
CA LYS A 464 8.64 43.33 -46.94
C LYS A 464 8.70 44.29 -45.73
N GLN A 465 9.33 45.45 -45.98
CA GLN A 465 9.33 46.73 -45.24
C GLN A 465 7.90 47.26 -44.97
N SER A 466 7.57 48.22 -44.10
CA SER A 466 8.29 49.14 -43.18
C SER A 466 7.22 49.94 -42.42
N ARG A 467 7.43 50.30 -41.14
CA ARG A 467 7.59 51.69 -40.63
C ARG A 467 7.46 51.76 -39.10
N HIS A 468 8.48 52.36 -38.50
CA HIS A 468 8.59 52.87 -37.13
C HIS A 468 7.52 53.91 -36.79
N ILE A 469 7.05 53.99 -35.53
CA ILE A 469 7.21 55.14 -34.58
C ILE A 469 7.17 54.62 -33.11
N GLN A 470 8.10 55.13 -32.29
CA GLN A 470 8.26 55.14 -30.81
C GLN A 470 7.01 55.65 -30.03
N ALA A 471 6.76 55.51 -28.73
CA ALA A 471 7.49 55.03 -27.55
C ALA A 471 6.47 54.78 -26.39
N ASP A 472 6.92 53.97 -25.43
CA ASP A 472 6.64 53.91 -23.98
C ASP A 472 5.22 53.59 -23.46
N ARG A 473 5.00 52.35 -22.97
CA ARG A 473 5.14 51.82 -21.58
C ARG A 473 3.94 52.23 -20.69
N SER A 474 3.20 51.34 -20.01
CA SER A 474 3.46 49.95 -19.59
C SER A 474 2.17 49.26 -19.13
N CYS A 475 1.89 48.03 -19.56
CA CYS A 475 1.11 47.06 -18.78
C CYS A 475 1.41 45.62 -19.22
N SER A 476 1.58 44.75 -18.21
CA SER A 476 1.48 43.28 -18.19
C SER A 476 2.25 42.46 -19.24
N THR A 477 3.06 41.51 -18.76
CA THR A 477 2.75 40.07 -18.94
C THR A 477 3.70 39.19 -18.12
N ARG A 478 3.15 38.06 -17.68
CA ARG A 478 3.80 36.91 -17.05
C ARG A 478 5.00 36.39 -17.87
N PRO A 479 5.84 35.53 -17.27
CA PRO A 479 6.22 34.31 -17.96
C PRO A 479 5.79 33.06 -17.18
N PHE A 480 5.03 32.24 -17.88
CA PHE A 480 4.88 30.80 -17.67
C PHE A 480 6.19 30.10 -18.04
N LEU A 481 6.36 28.89 -17.50
CA LEU A 481 7.28 27.82 -17.90
C LEU A 481 8.76 28.03 -17.55
N PHE A 482 9.19 27.41 -16.45
CA PHE A 482 10.25 26.39 -16.40
C PHE A 482 10.54 26.02 -14.94
N PHE A 483 9.75 25.15 -14.32
CA PHE A 483 10.16 24.41 -13.11
C PHE A 483 9.34 23.12 -13.01
N PHE A 484 9.70 22.12 -13.82
CA PHE A 484 9.35 20.72 -13.56
C PHE A 484 10.65 20.01 -13.20
N THR A 485 10.72 19.45 -11.98
CA THR A 485 11.59 18.35 -11.49
C THR A 485 12.00 18.52 -10.02
N LEU A 486 11.06 18.44 -9.05
CA LEU A 486 11.37 17.98 -7.67
C LEU A 486 10.10 17.85 -6.79
N THR A 487 9.44 16.69 -6.71
CA THR A 487 8.44 16.35 -5.64
C THR A 487 7.81 14.99 -5.93
N PHE A 488 7.95 13.97 -5.10
CA PHE A 488 7.21 12.68 -5.05
C PHE A 488 7.97 11.69 -4.14
N VAL A 489 8.14 11.98 -2.85
CA VAL A 489 8.71 11.02 -1.89
C VAL A 489 7.85 10.92 -0.67
N LEU A 490 7.61 9.69 -0.21
CA LEU A 490 6.93 9.28 1.03
C LEU A 490 5.47 8.87 0.89
N LEU A 491 5.20 7.76 0.20
CA LEU A 491 3.92 7.05 0.30
C LEU A 491 4.02 5.58 0.72
N SER A 492 5.19 5.10 1.14
CA SER A 492 5.40 3.70 1.58
C SER A 492 5.53 3.51 3.10
N VAL A 493 5.19 4.51 3.91
CA VAL A 493 5.27 4.46 5.39
C VAL A 493 3.98 4.89 6.07
N LEU A 494 2.99 5.31 5.29
CA LEU A 494 1.70 5.75 5.78
C LEU A 494 0.57 4.79 5.38
N PHE A 495 0.85 3.87 4.45
CA PHE A 495 -0.06 2.86 3.94
C PHE A 495 0.73 1.61 3.54
#